data_AF-A0A423VRB2-F1
#
_entry.id   AF-A0A423VRB2-F1
#
_cell.length_a   1.000
_cell.length_b   1.000
_cell.length_c   1.000
_cell.angle_alpha   90.00
_cell.angle_beta   90.00
_cell.angle_gamma   90.00
#
_symmetry.space_group_name_H-M   'P 1'
#
loop_
_entity.id
_entity.type
_entity.pdbx_description
1 polymer ?
#
loop_
_entity_poly.entity_id
_entity_poly.type
_entity_poly.pdbx_seq_one_letter_code
_entity_poly.pdbx_strand_id
1 'polypeptide(L)'
;MSSLSSAQLHNVSAPVSVNQRRHGPSPMSTSGAFFPPHEEIVAGCRTFVTSYFQLGFLPKAIFIQSITRSLNTVSPFLLSCILSISARFTQVLVQRYGGSGRATENFLRIARTMVPAEMYEPSLERTQAFFLLAISEWGNGDKDRSSIHMGVAVRMSSMLKLHREETYYLPPGAAAEQVIRAESARRTFWMIHSQENLHAGYSSPSPFPNEDITARLPCDENDFAFGVHPTPRSVLPGTTPALLQPDSAKSPHRCLFATLIQAHNLWGQVARRACRSDLKMNGAEPWEPGSEYQILTQELRKFEEEMPERHKWSAWNLRGWKAEQLHIAYLAVVMVLKVSNIVERRIYLDEILFSVNNPHNTVSPKTRGAPEGFWRTMSNELFSNVLDLHEQIQAFFAMRSRGEGFPAILVFCVYICGSLGSYLWRYPQLCPRVADEAEEISMKSLRVLGDLHQAWPTSTRWHQGLQQIASPMSSTGGSSHSGSISGDSPPTSCGTSIQSGYSTHRNAFIGGIKETEPRIMVDDSVIDPRLAASTQDGAKGHNESTTTGLFWNGTDRMDSSDPDADALSNELFEAEMSTLLTEDAQFGWLDFERSAA
;
A
#
# COMPACT_ATOMS: atom_id res chain seq x y z
N MET A 1 51.44 6.71 -62.73
CA MET A 1 51.51 5.45 -63.50
C MET A 1 50.18 4.73 -63.33
N SER A 2 49.66 4.10 -64.40
CA SER A 2 48.67 2.99 -64.44
C SER A 2 47.41 3.00 -63.53
N SER A 3 46.21 2.62 -63.97
CA SER A 3 45.53 2.56 -65.28
C SER A 3 44.14 1.94 -65.07
N LEU A 4 43.12 2.48 -65.73
CA LEU A 4 41.87 1.85 -66.19
C LEU A 4 41.49 0.44 -65.67
N SER A 5 40.28 0.31 -65.12
CA SER A 5 39.29 -0.61 -65.70
C SER A 5 37.86 -0.18 -65.36
N SER A 6 36.92 -0.49 -66.24
CA SER A 6 35.49 -0.23 -66.12
C SER A 6 34.73 -1.56 -66.16
N ALA A 7 33.68 -1.71 -65.35
CA ALA A 7 32.72 -2.81 -65.47
C ALA A 7 31.32 -2.30 -65.09
N GLN A 8 30.35 -2.56 -65.96
CA GLN A 8 28.98 -2.07 -65.84
C GLN A 8 28.04 -3.09 -65.16
N LEU A 9 26.98 -2.53 -64.56
CA LEU A 9 25.63 -3.10 -64.42
C LEU A 9 25.47 -4.43 -63.65
N HIS A 10 24.76 -4.35 -62.52
CA HIS A 10 23.48 -5.04 -62.42
C HIS A 10 22.43 -4.20 -61.68
N ASN A 11 21.18 -4.40 -62.08
CA ASN A 11 20.02 -3.56 -61.81
C ASN A 11 19.23 -4.06 -60.58
N VAL A 12 18.96 -3.22 -59.58
CA VAL A 12 17.91 -3.49 -58.57
C VAL A 12 17.11 -2.21 -58.31
N SER A 13 15.80 -2.33 -58.48
CA SER A 13 14.81 -1.24 -58.46
C SER A 13 14.63 -0.58 -57.09
N ALA A 14 14.17 0.67 -57.10
CA ALA A 14 13.80 1.41 -55.89
C ALA A 14 12.65 0.72 -55.11
N PRO A 15 12.66 0.78 -53.76
CA PRO A 15 11.54 0.32 -52.95
C PRO A 15 10.33 1.25 -53.10
N VAL A 16 9.26 0.64 -53.60
CA VAL A 16 7.92 1.17 -53.83
C VAL A 16 7.36 1.98 -52.64
N SER A 17 6.72 3.11 -52.94
CA SER A 17 5.88 3.86 -52.00
C SER A 17 4.66 3.04 -51.58
N VAL A 18 4.61 2.61 -50.31
CA VAL A 18 3.48 1.85 -49.76
C VAL A 18 2.53 2.77 -48.98
N ASN A 19 1.41 3.08 -49.64
CA ASN A 19 0.11 3.45 -49.08
C ASN A 19 0.07 4.37 -47.83
N GLN A 20 -0.17 5.66 -48.08
CA GLN A 20 -0.83 6.54 -47.10
C GLN A 20 -2.24 6.00 -46.77
N ARG A 21 -2.38 5.20 -45.71
CA ARG A 21 -3.68 5.03 -45.05
C ARG A 21 -4.01 6.30 -44.29
N ARG A 22 -4.86 7.15 -44.90
CA ARG A 22 -5.54 8.25 -44.20
C ARG A 22 -6.48 7.68 -43.13
N HIS A 23 -5.97 7.44 -41.92
CA HIS A 23 -6.81 7.33 -40.74
C HIS A 23 -7.30 8.73 -40.35
N GLY A 24 -8.43 9.14 -40.93
CA GLY A 24 -9.25 10.18 -40.32
C GLY A 24 -9.85 9.65 -39.00
N PRO A 25 -10.14 10.51 -38.01
CA PRO A 25 -10.79 10.07 -36.78
C PRO A 25 -12.21 9.58 -37.11
N SER A 26 -12.47 8.30 -36.87
CA SER A 26 -13.82 7.74 -36.98
C SER A 26 -14.75 8.42 -35.96
N PRO A 27 -15.97 8.84 -36.34
CA PRO A 27 -16.95 9.31 -35.38
C PRO A 27 -17.34 8.17 -34.42
N MET A 28 -17.65 8.53 -33.17
CA MET A 28 -17.94 7.57 -32.09
C MET A 28 -19.02 6.55 -32.49
N SER A 29 -18.63 5.27 -32.49
CA SER A 29 -19.54 4.13 -32.67
C SER A 29 -19.13 2.96 -31.76
N THR A 30 -18.97 3.24 -30.46
CA THR A 30 -18.87 2.20 -29.43
C THR A 30 -20.26 1.77 -29.00
N SER A 31 -20.69 0.58 -29.44
CA SER A 31 -22.01 0.03 -29.11
C SER A 31 -22.19 -0.16 -27.60
N GLY A 32 -23.20 0.47 -27.01
CA GLY A 32 -23.69 0.17 -25.64
C GLY A 32 -23.14 1.02 -24.48
N ALA A 33 -22.22 1.96 -24.71
CA ALA A 33 -21.64 2.81 -23.66
C ALA A 33 -21.91 4.30 -23.90
N PHE A 34 -23.08 4.79 -23.48
CA PHE A 34 -23.39 6.22 -23.52
C PHE A 34 -22.65 6.95 -22.38
N PHE A 35 -21.63 7.73 -22.74
CA PHE A 35 -21.11 8.79 -21.87
C PHE A 35 -22.21 9.83 -21.58
N PRO A 36 -22.15 10.52 -20.42
CA PRO A 36 -23.10 11.59 -20.12
C PRO A 36 -22.86 12.82 -21.03
N PRO A 37 -23.76 13.83 -21.00
CA PRO A 37 -23.55 15.10 -21.69
C PRO A 37 -22.16 15.71 -21.49
N HIS A 38 -21.66 16.37 -22.53
CA HIS A 38 -20.30 16.92 -22.62
C HIS A 38 -19.93 17.83 -21.44
N GLU A 39 -20.85 18.68 -20.99
CA GLU A 39 -20.63 19.57 -19.84
C GLU A 39 -20.34 18.82 -18.53
N GLU A 40 -20.93 17.64 -18.34
CA GLU A 40 -20.78 16.82 -17.13
C GLU A 40 -19.47 16.03 -17.15
N ILE A 41 -19.02 15.61 -18.34
CA ILE A 41 -17.68 15.06 -18.56
C ILE A 41 -16.64 16.12 -18.20
N VAL A 42 -16.81 17.34 -18.69
CA VAL A 42 -15.93 18.48 -18.39
C VAL A 42 -15.96 18.78 -16.88
N ALA A 43 -17.13 18.73 -16.23
CA ALA A 43 -17.23 18.87 -14.78
C ALA A 43 -16.44 17.78 -14.03
N GLY A 44 -16.60 16.51 -14.41
CA GLY A 44 -15.86 15.40 -13.80
C GLY A 44 -14.35 15.51 -13.99
N CYS A 45 -13.91 15.94 -15.16
CA CYS A 45 -12.48 16.19 -15.43
C CYS A 45 -11.94 17.41 -14.66
N ARG A 46 -12.75 18.46 -14.44
CA ARG A 46 -12.39 19.59 -13.56
C ARG A 46 -12.24 19.13 -12.12
N THR A 47 -13.18 18.34 -11.60
CA THR A 47 -13.09 17.73 -10.27
C THR A 47 -11.85 16.84 -10.13
N PHE A 48 -11.47 16.10 -11.18
CA PHE A 48 -10.24 15.30 -11.19
C PHE A 48 -8.99 16.18 -11.00
N VAL A 49 -8.77 17.18 -11.86
CA VAL A 49 -7.54 18.00 -11.81
C VAL A 49 -7.40 18.86 -10.56
N THR A 50 -8.50 19.15 -9.85
CA THR A 50 -8.49 19.89 -8.58
C THR A 50 -8.39 19.00 -7.34
N SER A 51 -8.96 17.79 -7.38
CA SER A 51 -9.06 16.90 -6.20
C SER A 51 -7.98 15.81 -6.17
N TYR A 52 -7.37 15.50 -7.31
CA TYR A 52 -6.37 14.45 -7.47
C TYR A 52 -5.06 15.00 -8.01
N PHE A 53 -4.50 16.01 -7.35
CA PHE A 53 -3.26 16.63 -7.81
C PHE A 53 -2.07 15.64 -7.87
N GLN A 54 -2.02 14.64 -6.99
CA GLN A 54 -1.06 13.54 -7.11
C GLN A 54 -1.12 12.84 -8.48
N LEU A 55 -2.25 12.79 -9.18
CA LEU A 55 -2.36 12.28 -10.55
C LEU A 55 -1.93 13.35 -11.60
N GLY A 56 -1.01 14.23 -11.22
CA GLY A 56 -0.63 15.48 -11.88
C GLY A 56 0.26 15.34 -13.11
N PHE A 57 0.21 14.22 -13.81
CA PHE A 57 0.88 14.03 -15.11
C PHE A 57 0.14 14.69 -16.28
N LEU A 58 -1.12 15.08 -16.10
CA LEU A 58 -1.89 15.81 -17.12
C LEU A 58 -1.61 17.33 -17.05
N PRO A 59 -1.29 18.00 -18.16
CA PRO A 59 -1.11 19.46 -18.19
C PRO A 59 -2.47 20.16 -18.02
N LYS A 60 -2.83 20.46 -16.77
CA LYS A 60 -4.18 20.86 -16.31
C LYS A 60 -4.91 21.80 -17.28
N ALA A 61 -4.33 22.96 -17.59
CA ALA A 61 -4.96 23.98 -18.42
C ALA A 61 -5.21 23.50 -19.87
N ILE A 62 -4.19 22.90 -20.50
CA ILE A 62 -4.25 22.38 -21.88
C ILE A 62 -5.24 21.23 -21.98
N PHE A 63 -5.23 20.32 -21.00
CA PHE A 63 -6.16 19.19 -20.93
C PHE A 63 -7.60 19.67 -20.81
N ILE A 64 -7.90 20.54 -19.84
CA ILE A 64 -9.26 21.08 -19.63
C ILE A 64 -9.74 21.91 -20.83
N GLN A 65 -8.86 22.69 -21.47
CA GLN A 65 -9.20 23.43 -22.68
C GLN A 65 -9.54 22.49 -23.85
N SER A 66 -8.72 21.46 -24.07
CA SER A 66 -8.90 20.46 -25.13
C SER A 66 -10.24 19.74 -24.99
N ILE A 67 -10.53 19.15 -23.82
CA ILE A 67 -11.80 18.46 -23.60
C ILE A 67 -13.01 19.39 -23.65
N THR A 68 -12.87 20.67 -23.24
CA THR A 68 -13.98 21.64 -23.34
C THR A 68 -14.30 21.95 -24.80
N ARG A 69 -13.29 21.95 -25.68
CA ARG A 69 -13.47 22.21 -27.12
C ARG A 69 -13.98 20.99 -27.89
N SER A 70 -13.46 19.80 -27.62
CA SER A 70 -13.88 18.56 -28.29
C SER A 70 -13.42 17.32 -27.51
N LEU A 71 -14.34 16.38 -27.25
CA LEU A 71 -14.01 15.11 -26.60
C LEU A 71 -13.16 14.19 -27.48
N ASN A 72 -13.19 14.37 -28.81
CA ASN A 72 -12.43 13.56 -29.75
C ASN A 72 -10.90 13.77 -29.66
N THR A 73 -10.43 14.68 -28.80
CA THR A 73 -8.99 14.92 -28.55
C THR A 73 -8.40 14.06 -27.43
N VAL A 74 -9.20 13.24 -26.74
CA VAL A 74 -8.78 12.40 -25.62
C VAL A 74 -9.34 10.99 -25.82
N SER A 75 -8.56 9.94 -25.54
CA SER A 75 -9.04 8.57 -25.62
C SER A 75 -10.26 8.34 -24.72
N PRO A 76 -11.34 7.70 -25.23
CA PRO A 76 -12.48 7.28 -24.41
C PRO A 76 -12.07 6.36 -23.24
N PHE A 77 -11.00 5.58 -23.39
CA PHE A 77 -10.47 4.75 -22.31
C PHE A 77 -9.88 5.60 -21.20
N LEU A 78 -8.96 6.52 -21.52
CA LEU A 78 -8.40 7.46 -20.53
C LEU A 78 -9.50 8.29 -19.86
N LEU A 79 -10.45 8.79 -20.64
CA LEU A 79 -11.58 9.57 -20.14
C LEU A 79 -12.44 8.78 -19.15
N SER A 80 -12.69 7.49 -19.42
CA SER A 80 -13.42 6.60 -18.51
C SER A 80 -12.68 6.41 -17.19
N CYS A 81 -11.36 6.21 -17.22
CA CYS A 81 -10.55 6.04 -16.00
C CYS A 81 -10.41 7.33 -15.18
N ILE A 82 -10.38 8.50 -15.84
CA ILE A 82 -10.46 9.81 -15.15
C ILE A 82 -11.80 9.96 -14.43
N LEU A 83 -12.91 9.65 -15.11
CA LEU A 83 -14.26 9.79 -14.57
C LEU A 83 -14.57 8.74 -13.49
N SER A 84 -14.04 7.52 -13.57
CA SER A 84 -14.27 6.49 -12.53
C SER A 84 -13.70 6.90 -11.17
N ILE A 85 -12.60 7.65 -11.16
CA ILE A 85 -12.04 8.28 -9.96
C ILE A 85 -12.88 9.49 -9.51
N SER A 86 -13.15 10.44 -10.41
CA SER A 86 -13.69 11.75 -10.03
C SER A 86 -15.22 11.83 -9.91
N ALA A 87 -15.97 10.91 -10.52
CA ALA A 87 -17.43 10.97 -10.55
C ALA A 87 -18.07 10.98 -9.16
N ARG A 88 -17.48 10.24 -8.20
CA ARG A 88 -17.95 10.18 -6.80
C ARG A 88 -17.86 11.52 -6.04
N PHE A 89 -17.07 12.48 -6.52
CA PHE A 89 -16.95 13.85 -5.99
C PHE A 89 -17.66 14.89 -6.87
N THR A 90 -18.17 14.49 -8.03
CA THR A 90 -18.74 15.39 -9.04
C THR A 90 -20.25 15.42 -8.90
N GLN A 91 -20.80 16.45 -8.24
CA GLN A 91 -22.23 16.51 -7.85
C GLN A 91 -23.21 16.21 -8.99
N VAL A 92 -22.98 16.73 -10.20
CA VAL A 92 -23.87 16.48 -11.35
C VAL A 92 -23.86 15.01 -11.82
N LEU A 93 -22.72 14.32 -11.68
CA LEU A 93 -22.59 12.88 -11.96
C LEU A 93 -23.19 12.03 -10.82
N VAL A 94 -22.97 12.43 -9.57
CA VAL A 94 -23.60 11.79 -8.39
C VAL A 94 -25.13 11.83 -8.52
N GLN A 95 -25.69 12.98 -8.91
CA GLN A 95 -27.12 13.12 -9.17
C GLN A 95 -27.58 12.25 -10.35
N ARG A 96 -26.82 12.22 -11.46
CA ARG A 96 -27.13 11.42 -12.67
C ARG A 96 -27.34 9.94 -12.39
N TYR A 97 -26.39 9.35 -11.68
CA TYR A 97 -26.35 7.91 -11.40
C TYR A 97 -26.96 7.57 -10.03
N GLY A 98 -27.57 8.55 -9.37
CA GLY A 98 -28.24 8.40 -8.08
C GLY A 98 -27.34 7.98 -6.92
N GLY A 99 -26.06 8.35 -6.93
CA GLY A 99 -25.11 8.05 -5.84
C GLY A 99 -23.65 7.98 -6.30
N SER A 100 -22.75 8.22 -5.35
CA SER A 100 -21.29 8.23 -5.54
C SER A 100 -20.77 6.91 -6.12
N GLY A 101 -21.06 5.78 -5.48
CA GLY A 101 -20.64 4.46 -5.92
C GLY A 101 -21.19 4.07 -7.29
N ARG A 102 -22.48 4.36 -7.57
CA ARG A 102 -23.10 4.10 -8.89
C ARG A 102 -22.48 4.95 -10.01
N ALA A 103 -22.11 6.19 -9.70
CA ALA A 103 -21.42 7.05 -10.65
C ALA A 103 -20.03 6.51 -11.01
N THR A 104 -19.22 6.11 -10.03
CA THR A 104 -17.92 5.43 -10.25
C THR A 104 -18.08 4.12 -11.03
N GLU A 105 -19.00 3.23 -10.62
CA GLU A 105 -19.14 1.91 -11.23
C GLU A 105 -19.56 1.99 -12.70
N ASN A 106 -20.38 2.97 -13.09
CA ASN A 106 -20.70 3.16 -14.51
C ASN A 106 -19.45 3.40 -15.36
N PHE A 107 -18.50 4.22 -14.90
CA PHE A 107 -17.27 4.50 -15.65
C PHE A 107 -16.25 3.37 -15.55
N LEU A 108 -16.17 2.65 -14.41
CA LEU A 108 -15.38 1.40 -14.31
C LEU A 108 -15.87 0.37 -15.33
N ARG A 109 -17.18 0.12 -15.40
CA ARG A 109 -17.80 -0.77 -16.39
C ARG A 109 -17.43 -0.38 -17.81
N ILE A 110 -17.51 0.91 -18.15
CA ILE A 110 -17.13 1.40 -19.49
C ILE A 110 -15.63 1.17 -19.76
N ALA A 111 -14.73 1.57 -18.85
CA ALA A 111 -13.29 1.34 -18.97
C ALA A 111 -12.94 -0.14 -19.19
N ARG A 112 -13.54 -1.02 -18.38
CA ARG A 112 -13.36 -2.49 -18.44
C ARG A 112 -13.73 -3.09 -19.80
N THR A 113 -14.70 -2.52 -20.54
CA THR A 113 -15.01 -3.02 -21.91
C THR A 113 -13.92 -2.72 -22.94
N MET A 114 -13.05 -1.73 -22.69
CA MET A 114 -11.97 -1.35 -23.61
C MET A 114 -10.63 -2.03 -23.29
N VAL A 115 -10.42 -2.50 -22.04
CA VAL A 115 -9.17 -3.13 -21.58
C VAL A 115 -8.56 -4.14 -22.56
N PRO A 116 -9.31 -5.13 -23.12
CA PRO A 116 -8.72 -6.14 -24.01
C PRO A 116 -8.11 -5.57 -25.31
N ALA A 117 -8.62 -4.44 -25.79
CA ALA A 117 -8.10 -3.76 -26.97
C ALA A 117 -6.94 -2.81 -26.65
N GLU A 118 -6.96 -2.19 -25.46
CA GLU A 118 -5.99 -1.17 -25.08
C GLU A 118 -4.71 -1.74 -24.43
N MET A 119 -4.78 -2.94 -23.81
CA MET A 119 -3.66 -3.49 -23.02
C MET A 119 -2.43 -3.94 -23.82
N TYR A 120 -2.57 -4.19 -25.12
CA TYR A 120 -1.50 -4.70 -25.98
C TYR A 120 -0.81 -3.64 -26.85
N GLU A 121 -1.18 -2.36 -26.70
CA GLU A 121 -0.73 -1.27 -27.58
C GLU A 121 -0.01 -0.14 -26.79
N PRO A 122 1.17 -0.38 -26.19
CA PRO A 122 1.82 0.55 -25.25
C PRO A 122 1.94 1.99 -25.74
N SER A 123 1.32 2.90 -25.01
CA SER A 123 1.43 4.35 -25.24
C SER A 123 1.43 5.09 -23.90
N LEU A 124 1.90 6.34 -23.88
CA LEU A 124 1.87 7.16 -22.67
C LEU A 124 0.43 7.32 -22.14
N GLU A 125 -0.53 7.57 -23.04
CA GLU A 125 -1.94 7.75 -22.70
C GLU A 125 -2.56 6.48 -22.10
N ARG A 126 -2.20 5.30 -22.61
CA ARG A 126 -2.64 4.00 -22.05
C ARG A 126 -1.96 3.68 -20.74
N THR A 127 -0.67 3.97 -20.61
CA THR A 127 0.07 3.85 -19.34
C THR A 127 -0.63 4.66 -18.24
N GLN A 128 -1.00 5.90 -18.57
CA GLN A 128 -1.80 6.77 -17.71
C GLN A 128 -3.20 6.19 -17.44
N ALA A 129 -3.91 5.71 -18.45
CA ALA A 129 -5.26 5.16 -18.29
C ALA A 129 -5.30 3.88 -17.43
N PHE A 130 -4.37 2.94 -17.62
CA PHE A 130 -4.26 1.72 -16.81
C PHE A 130 -3.86 2.04 -15.36
N PHE A 131 -2.95 2.98 -15.16
CA PHE A 131 -2.61 3.49 -13.83
C PHE A 131 -3.86 4.04 -13.12
N LEU A 132 -4.64 4.92 -13.79
CA LEU A 132 -5.88 5.46 -13.23
C LEU A 132 -6.95 4.38 -12.98
N LEU A 133 -7.06 3.39 -13.86
CA LEU A 133 -7.98 2.26 -13.67
C LEU A 133 -7.64 1.49 -12.38
N ALA A 134 -6.36 1.18 -12.16
CA ALA A 134 -5.90 0.52 -10.95
C ALA A 134 -6.22 1.32 -9.68
N ILE A 135 -5.92 2.63 -9.65
CA ILE A 135 -6.31 3.52 -8.54
C ILE A 135 -7.82 3.45 -8.27
N SER A 136 -8.63 3.46 -9.33
CA SER A 136 -10.09 3.47 -9.23
C SER A 136 -10.66 2.14 -8.70
N GLU A 137 -10.04 1.01 -9.05
CA GLU A 137 -10.47 -0.33 -8.64
C GLU A 137 -10.03 -0.66 -7.21
N TRP A 138 -8.78 -0.33 -6.84
CA TRP A 138 -8.33 -0.38 -5.44
C TRP A 138 -9.25 0.45 -4.55
N GLY A 139 -9.58 1.66 -5.02
CA GLY A 139 -10.52 2.58 -4.41
C GLY A 139 -11.99 2.14 -4.39
N ASN A 140 -12.30 0.99 -4.98
CA ASN A 140 -13.60 0.32 -4.93
C ASN A 140 -13.55 -1.01 -4.15
N GLY A 141 -12.36 -1.40 -3.65
CA GLY A 141 -12.11 -2.66 -2.95
C GLY A 141 -11.72 -3.85 -3.84
N ASP A 142 -11.54 -3.63 -5.16
CA ASP A 142 -11.20 -4.66 -6.15
C ASP A 142 -9.67 -4.73 -6.33
N LYS A 143 -9.00 -5.30 -5.31
CA LYS A 143 -7.53 -5.35 -5.21
C LYS A 143 -6.88 -6.14 -6.35
N ASP A 144 -7.45 -7.28 -6.72
CA ASP A 144 -6.88 -8.19 -7.72
C ASP A 144 -6.81 -7.52 -9.10
N ARG A 145 -7.91 -6.90 -9.55
CA ARG A 145 -7.90 -6.15 -10.81
C ARG A 145 -7.00 -4.93 -10.75
N SER A 146 -6.96 -4.23 -9.61
CA SER A 146 -6.02 -3.14 -9.40
C SER A 146 -4.57 -3.61 -9.59
N SER A 147 -4.19 -4.73 -8.98
CA SER A 147 -2.85 -5.31 -9.11
C SER A 147 -2.51 -5.66 -10.56
N ILE A 148 -3.44 -6.34 -11.26
CA ILE A 148 -3.28 -6.69 -12.68
C ILE A 148 -3.11 -5.44 -13.56
N HIS A 149 -4.00 -4.43 -13.43
CA HIS A 149 -3.94 -3.22 -14.24
C HIS A 149 -2.75 -2.33 -13.87
N MET A 150 -2.30 -2.32 -12.62
CA MET A 150 -1.06 -1.67 -12.21
C MET A 150 0.14 -2.36 -12.86
N GLY A 151 0.19 -3.69 -12.86
CA GLY A 151 1.20 -4.48 -13.57
C GLY A 151 1.25 -4.17 -15.08
N VAL A 152 0.10 -3.95 -15.73
CA VAL A 152 0.04 -3.46 -17.12
C VAL A 152 0.65 -2.07 -17.26
N ALA A 153 0.29 -1.12 -16.38
CA ALA A 153 0.85 0.24 -16.40
C ALA A 153 2.37 0.26 -16.15
N VAL A 154 2.84 -0.50 -15.17
CA VAL A 154 4.27 -0.75 -14.89
C VAL A 154 4.96 -1.30 -16.15
N ARG A 155 4.41 -2.34 -16.78
CA ARG A 155 5.02 -2.97 -17.95
C ARG A 155 5.09 -2.02 -19.15
N MET A 156 4.03 -1.26 -19.41
CA MET A 156 4.03 -0.21 -20.45
C MET A 156 5.08 0.88 -20.15
N SER A 157 5.18 1.34 -18.90
CA SER A 157 6.19 2.30 -18.45
C SER A 157 7.62 1.79 -18.69
N SER A 158 7.89 0.51 -18.42
CA SER A 158 9.17 -0.14 -18.73
C SER A 158 9.45 -0.22 -20.23
N MET A 159 8.47 -0.60 -21.05
CA MET A 159 8.60 -0.68 -22.52
C MET A 159 8.84 0.69 -23.15
N LEU A 160 8.21 1.74 -22.62
CA LEU A 160 8.41 3.13 -23.00
C LEU A 160 9.68 3.76 -22.38
N LYS A 161 10.43 3.00 -21.56
CA LYS A 161 11.66 3.39 -20.87
C LYS A 161 11.53 4.63 -19.97
N LEU A 162 10.36 4.87 -19.38
CA LEU A 162 10.11 6.07 -18.58
C LEU A 162 10.95 6.14 -17.27
N HIS A 163 11.60 5.05 -16.87
CA HIS A 163 12.56 5.03 -15.77
C HIS A 163 13.95 5.62 -16.14
N ARG A 164 14.17 5.96 -17.41
CA ARG A 164 15.46 6.44 -17.94
C ARG A 164 15.41 7.94 -18.28
N GLU A 165 16.38 8.73 -17.80
CA GLU A 165 16.44 10.18 -18.10
C GLU A 165 16.66 10.47 -19.58
N GLU A 166 17.32 9.55 -20.28
CA GLU A 166 17.61 9.60 -21.71
C GLU A 166 16.33 9.69 -22.56
N THR A 167 15.21 9.18 -22.06
CA THR A 167 13.88 9.26 -22.69
C THR A 167 13.31 10.69 -22.69
N TYR A 168 13.88 11.60 -21.90
CA TYR A 168 13.43 13.00 -21.77
C TYR A 168 14.36 14.01 -22.43
N TYR A 169 15.39 13.57 -23.16
CA TYR A 169 16.27 14.47 -23.89
C TYR A 169 15.56 15.10 -25.08
N LEU A 170 15.51 16.43 -25.06
CA LEU A 170 14.94 17.26 -26.14
C LEU A 170 16.06 18.10 -26.79
N PRO A 171 15.93 18.46 -28.08
CA PRO A 171 16.91 19.31 -28.75
C PRO A 171 16.95 20.72 -28.12
N PRO A 172 18.09 21.43 -28.19
CA PRO A 172 18.16 22.83 -27.78
C PRO A 172 17.10 23.67 -28.49
N GLY A 173 16.32 24.46 -27.73
CA GLY A 173 15.22 25.26 -28.28
C GLY A 173 13.95 24.47 -28.62
N ALA A 174 13.76 23.26 -28.07
CA ALA A 174 12.51 22.52 -28.18
C ALA A 174 11.28 23.36 -27.80
N ALA A 175 10.17 23.15 -28.50
CA ALA A 175 8.94 23.89 -28.26
C ALA A 175 8.34 23.52 -26.90
N ALA A 176 7.70 24.48 -26.21
CA ALA A 176 7.10 24.28 -24.89
C ALA A 176 6.20 23.03 -24.81
N GLU A 177 5.40 22.74 -25.85
CA GLU A 177 4.58 21.53 -25.94
C GLU A 177 5.39 20.22 -25.84
N GLN A 178 6.60 20.18 -26.41
CA GLN A 178 7.49 19.03 -26.31
C GLN A 178 8.03 18.87 -24.88
N VAL A 179 8.37 19.99 -24.22
CA VAL A 179 8.81 20.02 -22.82
C VAL A 179 7.70 19.53 -21.89
N ILE A 180 6.47 20.00 -22.10
CA ILE A 180 5.27 19.57 -21.38
C ILE A 180 5.03 18.07 -21.59
N ARG A 181 5.17 17.55 -22.82
CA ARG A 181 4.99 16.12 -23.10
C ARG A 181 6.08 15.27 -22.42
N ALA A 182 7.33 15.72 -22.39
CA ALA A 182 8.42 15.03 -21.70
C ALA A 182 8.20 15.03 -20.17
N GLU A 183 7.78 16.16 -19.60
CA GLU A 183 7.45 16.26 -18.17
C GLU A 183 6.21 15.42 -17.80
N SER A 184 5.18 15.37 -18.64
CA SER A 184 4.02 14.48 -18.47
C SER A 184 4.44 13.01 -18.41
N ALA A 185 5.36 12.60 -19.30
CA ALA A 185 5.92 11.25 -19.32
C ALA A 185 6.77 10.94 -18.07
N ARG A 186 7.56 11.91 -17.59
CA ARG A 186 8.33 11.83 -16.34
C ARG A 186 7.46 11.71 -15.10
N ARG A 187 6.41 12.52 -15.02
CA ARG A 187 5.41 12.49 -13.93
C ARG A 187 4.62 11.19 -13.92
N THR A 188 4.34 10.60 -15.09
CA THR A 188 3.68 9.29 -15.19
C THR A 188 4.51 8.18 -14.55
N PHE A 189 5.82 8.11 -14.87
CA PHE A 189 6.73 7.15 -14.23
C PHE A 189 6.77 7.34 -12.71
N TRP A 190 7.01 8.57 -12.26
CA TRP A 190 7.13 8.85 -10.84
C TRP A 190 5.82 8.59 -10.06
N MET A 191 4.66 8.74 -10.70
CA MET A 191 3.39 8.38 -10.06
C MET A 191 3.12 6.90 -9.97
N ILE A 192 3.56 6.10 -10.94
CA ILE A 192 3.56 4.64 -10.82
C ILE A 192 4.48 4.23 -9.66
N HIS A 193 5.75 4.65 -9.68
CA HIS A 193 6.69 4.39 -8.59
C HIS A 193 6.19 4.87 -7.21
N SER A 194 5.55 6.04 -7.15
CA SER A 194 4.94 6.57 -5.94
C SER A 194 3.83 5.66 -5.42
N GLN A 195 2.95 5.17 -6.29
CA GLN A 195 1.81 4.37 -5.87
C GLN A 195 2.24 2.97 -5.39
N GLU A 196 3.21 2.37 -6.07
CA GLU A 196 3.80 1.08 -5.68
C GLU A 196 4.46 1.15 -4.30
N ASN A 197 4.98 2.31 -3.90
CA ASN A 197 5.45 2.53 -2.53
C ASN A 197 4.31 2.82 -1.54
N LEU A 198 3.22 3.49 -1.95
CA LEU A 198 2.04 3.69 -1.10
C LEU A 198 1.31 2.38 -0.77
N HIS A 199 1.26 1.44 -1.71
CA HIS A 199 0.67 0.11 -1.54
C HIS A 199 1.71 -0.99 -1.27
N ALA A 200 2.90 -0.63 -0.79
CA ALA A 200 3.97 -1.59 -0.63
C ALA A 200 3.67 -2.62 0.48
N GLY A 201 3.90 -3.90 0.16
CA GLY A 201 3.66 -5.05 1.03
C GLY A 201 4.81 -6.04 1.00
N TYR A 202 4.73 -7.07 1.86
CA TYR A 202 5.68 -8.19 1.88
C TYR A 202 5.87 -8.83 0.50
N SER A 203 4.76 -9.12 -0.19
CA SER A 203 4.73 -9.83 -1.47
C SER A 203 4.73 -8.93 -2.71
N SER A 204 4.88 -7.61 -2.53
CA SER A 204 4.93 -6.62 -3.62
C SER A 204 6.37 -6.14 -3.83
N PRO A 205 7.19 -6.82 -4.66
CA PRO A 205 8.55 -6.40 -4.95
C PRO A 205 8.55 -5.06 -5.68
N SER A 206 9.59 -4.24 -5.49
CA SER A 206 9.73 -2.99 -6.25
C SER A 206 9.82 -3.31 -7.75
N PRO A 207 8.94 -2.76 -8.61
CA PRO A 207 8.95 -3.08 -10.04
C PRO A 207 10.15 -2.49 -10.79
N PHE A 208 10.84 -1.53 -10.16
CA PHE A 208 12.08 -0.93 -10.65
C PHE A 208 13.11 -0.94 -9.51
N PRO A 209 14.27 -1.61 -9.68
CA PRO A 209 15.42 -1.44 -8.80
C PRO A 209 15.94 0.01 -8.86
N ASN A 210 16.34 0.59 -7.73
CA ASN A 210 16.80 1.99 -7.68
C ASN A 210 18.01 2.25 -8.60
N GLU A 211 18.91 1.27 -8.73
CA GLU A 211 20.07 1.27 -9.63
C GLU A 211 19.70 1.44 -11.11
N ASP A 212 18.55 0.92 -11.53
CA ASP A 212 18.05 1.03 -12.90
C ASP A 212 17.38 2.38 -13.21
N ILE A 213 17.01 3.15 -12.18
CA ILE A 213 16.34 4.44 -12.34
C ILE A 213 17.40 5.52 -12.60
N THR A 214 17.45 6.03 -13.84
CA THR A 214 18.25 7.24 -14.17
C THR A 214 17.39 8.50 -14.25
N ALA A 215 16.06 8.37 -14.39
CA ALA A 215 15.13 9.49 -14.41
C ALA A 215 15.30 10.41 -13.18
N ARG A 216 15.27 11.73 -13.42
CA ARG A 216 15.28 12.76 -12.37
C ARG A 216 13.86 13.14 -11.97
N LEU A 217 13.68 13.67 -10.76
CA LEU A 217 12.37 13.97 -10.16
C LEU A 217 11.58 15.03 -10.98
N PRO A 218 10.24 15.09 -10.80
CA PRO A 218 9.38 16.07 -11.47
C PRO A 218 9.77 17.53 -11.20
N CYS A 219 9.33 18.43 -12.08
CA CYS A 219 9.44 19.88 -11.89
C CYS A 219 8.27 20.44 -11.06
N ASP A 220 8.26 21.74 -10.77
CA ASP A 220 7.10 22.39 -10.16
C ASP A 220 5.94 22.61 -11.16
N GLU A 221 4.82 23.11 -10.66
CA GLU A 221 3.63 23.35 -11.50
C GLU A 221 3.79 24.49 -12.51
N ASN A 222 4.59 25.50 -12.21
CA ASN A 222 4.80 26.63 -13.10
C ASN A 222 5.65 26.20 -14.29
N ASP A 223 6.78 25.52 -14.02
CA ASP A 223 7.63 24.97 -15.07
C ASP A 223 6.85 24.01 -15.98
N PHE A 224 6.00 23.17 -15.40
CA PHE A 224 5.14 22.26 -16.17
C PHE A 224 4.04 23.00 -16.96
N ALA A 225 3.44 24.06 -16.41
CA ALA A 225 2.39 24.82 -17.10
C ALA A 225 2.94 25.65 -18.28
N PHE A 226 4.14 26.22 -18.13
CA PHE A 226 4.78 27.06 -19.15
C PHE A 226 5.69 26.27 -20.11
N GLY A 227 5.96 25.00 -19.85
CA GLY A 227 6.87 24.18 -20.67
C GLY A 227 8.33 24.64 -20.55
N VAL A 228 8.73 25.05 -19.35
CA VAL A 228 10.11 25.46 -19.04
C VAL A 228 10.94 24.22 -18.72
N HIS A 229 12.19 24.18 -19.20
CA HIS A 229 13.15 23.18 -18.79
C HIS A 229 13.79 23.58 -17.45
N PRO A 230 13.50 22.91 -16.32
CA PRO A 230 14.14 23.22 -15.05
C PRO A 230 15.58 22.73 -15.02
N THR A 231 16.48 23.57 -14.50
CA THR A 231 17.88 23.23 -14.26
C THR A 231 18.36 23.90 -12.96
N PRO A 232 18.88 23.14 -11.97
CA PRO A 232 18.96 21.67 -11.88
C PRO A 232 17.64 21.01 -11.40
N ARG A 233 17.49 19.71 -11.67
CA ARG A 233 16.42 18.86 -11.11
C ARG A 233 16.93 18.02 -9.95
N SER A 234 16.06 17.75 -8.97
CA SER A 234 16.34 16.82 -7.88
C SER A 234 16.31 15.35 -8.31
N VAL A 235 16.84 14.48 -7.45
CA VAL A 235 16.92 13.03 -7.66
C VAL A 235 16.39 12.27 -6.45
N LEU A 236 15.94 11.04 -6.64
CA LEU A 236 15.51 10.18 -5.54
C LEU A 236 16.76 9.58 -4.85
N PRO A 237 16.88 9.58 -3.50
CA PRO A 237 17.94 8.88 -2.80
C PRO A 237 18.06 7.40 -3.24
N GLY A 238 19.29 6.89 -3.25
CA GLY A 238 19.59 5.50 -3.64
C GLY A 238 19.57 5.21 -5.15
N THR A 239 19.12 6.12 -6.00
CA THR A 239 19.21 5.92 -7.47
C THR A 239 20.58 6.27 -8.02
N THR A 240 20.92 5.74 -9.21
CA THR A 240 22.20 6.00 -9.88
C THR A 240 22.55 7.50 -10.00
N PRO A 241 21.63 8.41 -10.37
CA PRO A 241 21.87 9.86 -10.34
C PRO A 241 22.20 10.43 -8.95
N ALA A 242 21.65 9.86 -7.87
CA ALA A 242 21.93 10.30 -6.50
C ALA A 242 23.30 9.82 -6.00
N LEU A 243 23.80 8.68 -6.49
CA LEU A 243 25.17 8.23 -6.24
C LEU A 243 26.20 9.14 -6.92
N LEU A 244 25.89 9.62 -8.14
CA LEU A 244 26.74 10.55 -8.90
C LEU A 244 26.67 12.00 -8.40
N GLN A 245 25.51 12.43 -7.88
CA GLN A 245 25.30 13.80 -7.37
C GLN A 245 24.42 13.81 -6.10
N PRO A 246 24.98 13.46 -4.93
CA PRO A 246 24.21 13.32 -3.68
C PRO A 246 23.44 14.59 -3.27
N ASP A 247 24.02 15.77 -3.49
CA ASP A 247 23.41 17.06 -3.12
C ASP A 247 22.09 17.32 -3.87
N SER A 248 21.92 16.77 -5.08
CA SER A 248 20.68 16.90 -5.85
C SER A 248 19.49 16.18 -5.18
N ALA A 249 19.73 15.18 -4.35
CA ALA A 249 18.67 14.53 -3.56
C ALA A 249 18.16 15.45 -2.43
N LYS A 250 19.05 16.31 -1.92
CA LYS A 250 18.85 17.19 -0.77
C LYS A 250 18.63 18.66 -1.14
N SER A 251 18.53 18.97 -2.43
CA SER A 251 18.42 20.36 -2.92
C SER A 251 17.31 21.12 -2.19
N PRO A 252 17.61 22.26 -1.53
CA PRO A 252 16.59 23.09 -0.86
C PRO A 252 15.63 23.74 -1.86
N HIS A 253 15.97 23.73 -3.16
CA HIS A 253 15.14 24.22 -4.25
C HIS A 253 14.25 23.14 -4.88
N ARG A 254 14.23 21.91 -4.33
CA ARG A 254 13.35 20.83 -4.83
C ARG A 254 11.88 21.26 -4.74
N CYS A 255 11.07 20.90 -5.73
CA CYS A 255 9.64 21.22 -5.71
C CYS A 255 8.88 20.35 -4.69
N LEU A 256 7.63 20.72 -4.41
CA LEU A 256 6.75 19.94 -3.53
C LEU A 256 6.54 18.51 -4.06
N PHE A 257 6.40 18.35 -5.37
CA PHE A 257 6.22 17.02 -5.99
C PHE A 257 7.46 16.13 -5.81
N ALA A 258 8.67 16.67 -5.99
CA ALA A 258 9.91 15.95 -5.69
C ALA A 258 9.96 15.48 -4.22
N THR A 259 9.50 16.32 -3.28
CA THR A 259 9.41 15.97 -1.85
C THR A 259 8.35 14.89 -1.59
N LEU A 260 7.22 14.91 -2.31
CA LEU A 260 6.16 13.89 -2.24
C LEU A 260 6.68 12.51 -2.67
N ILE A 261 7.40 12.42 -3.80
CA ILE A 261 7.98 11.15 -4.27
C ILE A 261 8.99 10.61 -3.25
N GLN A 262 9.79 11.48 -2.62
CA GLN A 262 10.75 11.09 -1.59
C GLN A 262 10.06 10.60 -0.29
N ALA A 263 9.03 11.30 0.18
CA ALA A 263 8.25 10.89 1.35
C ALA A 263 7.52 9.56 1.14
N HIS A 264 6.94 9.34 -0.04
CA HIS A 264 6.31 8.08 -0.39
C HIS A 264 7.33 6.94 -0.53
N ASN A 265 8.55 7.18 -1.04
CA ASN A 265 9.60 6.17 -1.06
C ASN A 265 10.01 5.72 0.35
N LEU A 266 10.19 6.65 1.29
CA LEU A 266 10.45 6.34 2.71
C LEU A 266 9.30 5.53 3.33
N TRP A 267 8.05 5.91 3.07
CA TRP A 267 6.88 5.12 3.47
C TRP A 267 6.91 3.69 2.92
N GLY A 268 7.25 3.51 1.64
CA GLY A 268 7.37 2.17 1.06
C GLY A 268 8.43 1.30 1.75
N GLN A 269 9.51 1.89 2.24
CA GLN A 269 10.51 1.18 3.06
C GLN A 269 9.93 0.77 4.42
N VAL A 270 9.23 1.69 5.11
CA VAL A 270 8.54 1.39 6.39
C VAL A 270 7.49 0.30 6.21
N ALA A 271 6.63 0.41 5.20
CA ALA A 271 5.56 -0.55 4.94
C ALA A 271 6.13 -1.97 4.67
N ARG A 272 7.12 -2.09 3.79
CA ARG A 272 7.80 -3.39 3.54
C ARG A 272 8.53 -3.95 4.75
N ARG A 273 8.98 -3.11 5.69
CA ARG A 273 9.55 -3.56 6.96
C ARG A 273 8.45 -4.02 7.93
N ALA A 274 7.36 -3.27 8.05
CA ALA A 274 6.25 -3.59 8.94
C ALA A 274 5.51 -4.89 8.54
N CYS A 275 5.50 -5.23 7.25
CA CYS A 275 4.92 -6.48 6.73
C CYS A 275 5.87 -7.70 6.81
N ARG A 276 7.14 -7.55 7.21
CA ARG A 276 8.13 -8.65 7.26
C ARG A 276 8.09 -9.39 8.60
N SER A 277 7.46 -10.57 8.62
CA SER A 277 7.40 -11.44 9.80
C SER A 277 8.72 -12.18 10.10
N ASP A 278 9.54 -12.41 9.08
CA ASP A 278 10.88 -13.00 9.18
C ASP A 278 11.84 -12.15 10.04
N LEU A 279 11.71 -10.82 9.95
CA LEU A 279 12.45 -9.89 10.81
C LEU A 279 12.07 -9.99 12.29
N LYS A 280 10.82 -10.32 12.63
CA LYS A 280 10.42 -10.53 14.04
C LYS A 280 11.09 -11.77 14.66
N MET A 281 11.53 -12.74 13.84
CA MET A 281 12.18 -13.97 14.31
C MET A 281 13.72 -13.92 14.21
N ASN A 282 14.27 -13.27 13.19
CA ASN A 282 15.71 -13.34 12.85
C ASN A 282 16.40 -11.96 12.75
N GLY A 283 15.67 -10.86 12.95
CA GLY A 283 16.20 -9.50 12.86
C GLY A 283 17.05 -9.09 14.07
N ALA A 284 17.81 -8.00 13.90
CA ALA A 284 18.45 -7.30 15.02
C ALA A 284 17.41 -6.55 15.86
N GLU A 285 17.62 -6.51 17.18
CA GLU A 285 16.74 -5.82 18.13
C GLU A 285 16.75 -4.31 17.88
N PRO A 286 15.66 -3.56 18.12
CA PRO A 286 15.57 -2.14 17.74
C PRO A 286 16.52 -1.20 18.50
N TRP A 287 17.14 -1.65 19.60
CA TRP A 287 18.22 -0.93 20.28
C TRP A 287 19.63 -1.33 19.81
N GLU A 288 19.79 -2.41 19.04
CA GLU A 288 21.10 -2.83 18.53
C GLU A 288 21.60 -1.83 17.45
N PRO A 289 22.87 -1.39 17.52
CA PRO A 289 23.44 -0.46 16.54
C PRO A 289 23.34 -1.01 15.12
N GLY A 290 22.78 -0.22 14.20
CA GLY A 290 22.61 -0.62 12.81
C GLY A 290 21.46 -1.59 12.55
N SER A 291 20.58 -1.83 13.53
CA SER A 291 19.28 -2.46 13.29
C SER A 291 18.48 -1.65 12.26
N GLU A 292 17.63 -2.34 11.48
CA GLU A 292 16.81 -1.69 10.45
C GLU A 292 15.95 -0.54 11.03
N TYR A 293 15.48 -0.69 12.27
CA TYR A 293 14.75 0.35 12.99
C TYR A 293 15.57 1.63 13.19
N GLN A 294 16.83 1.52 13.61
CA GLN A 294 17.69 2.68 13.82
C GLN A 294 18.02 3.38 12.51
N ILE A 295 18.32 2.61 11.45
CA ILE A 295 18.60 3.15 10.12
C ILE A 295 17.38 3.94 9.63
N LEU A 296 16.21 3.30 9.59
CA LEU A 296 15.01 3.89 8.99
C LEU A 296 14.45 5.07 9.81
N THR A 297 14.47 4.99 11.14
CA THR A 297 14.07 6.14 11.98
C THR A 297 15.09 7.28 11.95
N GLN A 298 16.39 7.01 11.73
CA GLN A 298 17.38 8.06 11.48
C GLN A 298 17.16 8.74 10.13
N GLU A 299 16.86 7.96 9.08
CA GLU A 299 16.54 8.50 7.74
C GLU A 299 15.27 9.37 7.77
N LEU A 300 14.21 8.94 8.46
CA LEU A 300 12.98 9.73 8.63
C LEU A 300 13.25 11.07 9.34
N ARG A 301 13.92 11.06 10.51
CA ARG A 301 14.28 12.27 11.25
C ARG A 301 15.08 13.24 10.39
N LYS A 302 16.13 12.73 9.75
CA LYS A 302 17.03 13.50 8.88
C LYS A 302 16.30 14.08 7.67
N PHE A 303 15.38 13.33 7.07
CA PHE A 303 14.57 13.83 5.97
C PHE A 303 13.65 14.97 6.42
N GLU A 304 12.97 14.84 7.57
CA GLU A 304 12.14 15.89 8.17
C GLU A 304 12.95 17.16 8.49
N GLU A 305 14.16 17.02 9.04
CA GLU A 305 15.09 18.11 9.35
C GLU A 305 15.57 18.85 8.07
N GLU A 306 16.01 18.09 7.06
CA GLU A 306 16.55 18.58 5.78
C GLU A 306 15.46 19.06 4.79
N MET A 307 14.17 18.99 5.14
CA MET A 307 13.10 19.50 4.26
C MET A 307 13.17 21.03 4.06
N PRO A 308 12.85 21.54 2.85
CA PRO A 308 12.61 22.97 2.66
C PRO A 308 11.52 23.49 3.60
N GLU A 309 11.70 24.69 4.16
CA GLU A 309 10.78 25.27 5.18
C GLU A 309 9.32 25.36 4.73
N ARG A 310 9.06 25.56 3.43
CA ARG A 310 7.70 25.55 2.88
C ARG A 310 7.06 24.16 2.87
N HIS A 311 7.83 23.08 3.00
CA HIS A 311 7.37 21.69 2.96
C HIS A 311 7.23 21.07 4.36
N LYS A 312 7.83 21.69 5.39
CA LYS A 312 7.63 21.33 6.80
C LYS A 312 6.19 21.63 7.24
N TRP A 313 5.70 20.89 8.23
CA TRP A 313 4.35 21.08 8.76
C TRP A 313 4.16 22.48 9.36
N SER A 314 3.10 23.18 8.94
CA SER A 314 2.45 24.23 9.72
C SER A 314 1.08 24.58 9.13
N ALA A 315 0.14 25.01 9.99
CA ALA A 315 -1.13 25.59 9.55
C ALA A 315 -0.97 26.88 8.71
N TRP A 316 0.21 27.50 8.69
CA TRP A 316 0.55 28.59 7.77
C TRP A 316 0.87 28.04 6.36
N ASN A 317 1.79 27.08 6.27
CA ASN A 317 2.16 26.44 5.00
C ASN A 317 0.94 25.76 4.35
N LEU A 318 0.07 25.11 5.14
CA LEU A 318 -1.18 24.52 4.63
C LEU A 318 -2.09 25.55 3.95
N ARG A 319 -2.22 26.76 4.51
CA ARG A 319 -2.98 27.87 3.88
C ARG A 319 -2.31 28.36 2.60
N GLY A 320 -0.98 28.51 2.60
CA GLY A 320 -0.22 28.86 1.40
C GLY A 320 -0.43 27.86 0.27
N TRP A 321 -0.23 26.57 0.54
CA TRP A 321 -0.46 25.52 -0.45
C TRP A 321 -1.92 25.38 -0.86
N LYS A 322 -2.90 25.76 -0.01
CA LYS A 322 -4.31 25.78 -0.42
C LYS A 322 -4.61 26.91 -1.41
N ALA A 323 -3.97 28.07 -1.27
CA ALA A 323 -4.06 29.15 -2.26
C ALA A 323 -3.51 28.71 -3.64
N GLU A 324 -2.41 27.95 -3.64
CA GLU A 324 -1.81 27.35 -4.86
C GLU A 324 -2.52 26.08 -5.35
N GLN A 325 -3.59 25.61 -4.69
CA GLN A 325 -4.31 24.36 -5.00
C GLN A 325 -3.43 23.09 -4.95
N LEU A 326 -2.45 23.09 -4.04
CA LEU A 326 -1.45 22.04 -3.84
C LEU A 326 -1.48 21.41 -2.42
N HIS A 327 -2.38 21.88 -1.56
CA HIS A 327 -2.53 21.42 -0.18
C HIS A 327 -2.75 19.90 -0.04
N ILE A 328 -3.39 19.25 -1.01
CA ILE A 328 -3.57 17.78 -0.98
C ILE A 328 -2.24 17.04 -1.13
N ALA A 329 -1.34 17.49 -2.00
CA ALA A 329 0.02 16.92 -2.07
C ALA A 329 0.84 17.28 -0.83
N TYR A 330 0.73 18.51 -0.34
CA TYR A 330 1.40 18.91 0.90
C TYR A 330 0.99 18.05 2.10
N LEU A 331 -0.31 17.80 2.27
CA LEU A 331 -0.84 16.88 3.28
C LEU A 331 -0.34 15.45 3.06
N ALA A 332 -0.29 14.98 1.81
CA ALA A 332 0.29 13.67 1.48
C ALA A 332 1.81 13.59 1.73
N VAL A 333 2.55 14.70 1.79
CA VAL A 333 3.93 14.71 2.34
C VAL A 333 3.87 14.54 3.86
N VAL A 334 3.29 15.51 4.57
CA VAL A 334 3.45 15.62 6.03
C VAL A 334 2.73 14.50 6.80
N MET A 335 1.53 14.10 6.37
CA MET A 335 0.75 13.06 7.04
C MET A 335 1.36 11.67 6.81
N VAL A 336 1.91 11.41 5.62
CA VAL A 336 2.59 10.14 5.35
C VAL A 336 3.90 10.03 6.14
N LEU A 337 4.67 11.11 6.31
CA LEU A 337 5.86 11.11 7.17
C LEU A 337 5.52 10.81 8.65
N LYS A 338 4.38 11.30 9.15
CA LYS A 338 3.91 10.96 10.50
C LYS A 338 3.42 9.52 10.58
N VAL A 339 2.68 9.02 9.59
CA VAL A 339 2.29 7.60 9.52
C VAL A 339 3.51 6.67 9.41
N SER A 340 4.56 7.05 8.67
CA SER A 340 5.85 6.34 8.64
C SER A 340 6.47 6.22 10.03
N ASN A 341 6.58 7.33 10.76
CA ASN A 341 7.08 7.33 12.14
C ASN A 341 6.20 6.52 13.11
N ILE A 342 4.88 6.53 12.91
CA ILE A 342 3.92 5.78 13.70
C ILE A 342 4.07 4.27 13.46
N VAL A 343 3.95 3.82 12.21
CA VAL A 343 3.94 2.39 11.85
C VAL A 343 5.23 1.71 12.27
N GLU A 344 6.36 2.37 12.09
CA GLU A 344 7.69 1.83 12.42
C GLU A 344 7.91 1.58 13.93
N ARG A 345 7.12 2.24 14.79
CA ARG A 345 7.09 2.00 16.25
C ARG A 345 5.91 1.13 16.67
N ARG A 346 4.78 1.20 15.94
CA ARG A 346 3.55 0.45 16.20
C ARG A 346 3.75 -1.08 16.08
N ILE A 347 4.70 -1.55 15.29
CA ILE A 347 4.99 -3.01 15.24
C ILE A 347 5.48 -3.60 16.57
N TYR A 348 5.92 -2.74 17.51
CA TYR A 348 6.38 -3.11 18.85
C TYR A 348 5.36 -2.79 19.96
N LEU A 349 4.08 -2.59 19.59
CA LEU A 349 3.07 -2.14 20.55
C LEU A 349 2.84 -3.16 21.69
N ASP A 350 3.02 -4.45 21.43
CA ASP A 350 2.95 -5.50 22.46
C ASP A 350 4.12 -5.43 23.45
N GLU A 351 5.35 -5.26 22.96
CA GLU A 351 6.54 -5.11 23.79
C GLU A 351 6.48 -3.82 24.63
N ILE A 352 5.95 -2.73 24.06
CA ILE A 352 5.66 -1.49 24.78
C ILE A 352 4.62 -1.74 25.88
N LEU A 353 3.47 -2.34 25.56
CA LEU A 353 2.40 -2.59 26.52
C LEU A 353 2.86 -3.52 27.65
N PHE A 354 3.58 -4.59 27.31
CA PHE A 354 4.21 -5.51 28.27
C PHE A 354 5.18 -4.76 29.20
N SER A 355 6.10 -3.95 28.65
CA SER A 355 7.09 -3.22 29.43
C SER A 355 6.48 -2.16 30.34
N VAL A 356 5.35 -1.56 29.95
CA VAL A 356 4.64 -0.56 30.75
C VAL A 356 3.86 -1.22 31.89
N ASN A 357 3.21 -2.36 31.62
CA ASN A 357 2.49 -3.13 32.63
C ASN A 357 3.43 -3.85 33.61
N ASN A 358 4.67 -4.14 33.19
CA ASN A 358 5.68 -4.86 33.98
C ASN A 358 6.96 -4.02 34.20
N PRO A 359 6.91 -2.86 34.89
CA PRO A 359 8.04 -1.93 35.00
C PRO A 359 9.27 -2.49 35.74
N HIS A 360 9.13 -3.62 36.43
CA HIS A 360 10.22 -4.32 37.12
C HIS A 360 10.73 -5.57 36.38
N ASN A 361 10.16 -5.93 35.22
CA ASN A 361 10.58 -7.07 34.42
C ASN A 361 10.84 -6.63 32.97
N THR A 362 12.09 -6.28 32.67
CA THR A 362 12.52 -5.75 31.37
C THR A 362 12.74 -6.81 30.29
N VAL A 363 12.51 -8.09 30.62
CA VAL A 363 12.63 -9.21 29.69
C VAL A 363 11.23 -9.62 29.22
N SER A 364 10.87 -9.20 28.01
CA SER A 364 9.73 -9.78 27.29
C SER A 364 10.00 -11.26 27.03
N PRO A 365 9.00 -12.17 27.06
CA PRO A 365 9.18 -13.56 26.66
C PRO A 365 9.70 -13.73 25.22
N LYS A 366 9.60 -12.68 24.39
CA LYS A 366 9.93 -12.69 22.95
C LYS A 366 11.24 -11.97 22.57
N THR A 367 11.81 -11.12 23.45
CA THR A 367 12.98 -10.28 23.10
C THR A 367 14.13 -10.47 24.07
N ARG A 368 15.34 -10.09 23.65
CA ARG A 368 16.46 -9.84 24.56
C ARG A 368 16.11 -8.67 25.49
N GLY A 369 16.83 -8.56 26.62
CA GLY A 369 16.60 -7.50 27.59
C GLY A 369 16.88 -6.11 27.01
N ALA A 370 15.84 -5.28 26.89
CA ALA A 370 15.95 -3.94 26.34
C ALA A 370 16.65 -2.98 27.32
N PRO A 371 17.36 -1.93 26.83
CA PRO A 371 17.91 -0.88 27.68
C PRO A 371 16.83 -0.19 28.52
N GLU A 372 17.20 0.27 29.73
CA GLU A 372 16.26 0.94 30.64
C GLU A 372 15.60 2.16 29.96
N GLY A 373 14.28 2.23 30.03
CA GLY A 373 13.50 3.33 29.46
C GLY A 373 13.37 3.31 27.93
N PHE A 374 13.91 2.31 27.21
CA PHE A 374 13.81 2.22 25.75
C PHE A 374 12.36 2.21 25.26
N TRP A 375 11.54 1.26 25.75
CA TRP A 375 10.12 1.14 25.37
C TRP A 375 9.28 2.37 25.76
N ARG A 376 9.56 2.98 26.91
CA ARG A 376 8.93 4.24 27.33
C ARG A 376 9.25 5.38 26.36
N THR A 377 10.49 5.44 25.88
CA THR A 377 10.94 6.45 24.90
C THR A 377 10.27 6.21 23.54
N MET A 378 10.26 4.97 23.06
CA MET A 378 9.59 4.59 21.82
C MET A 378 8.08 4.91 21.86
N SER A 379 7.40 4.62 22.97
CA SER A 379 5.98 4.97 23.15
C SER A 379 5.74 6.49 23.14
N ASN A 380 6.59 7.26 23.84
CA ASN A 380 6.51 8.72 23.81
C ASN A 380 6.72 9.29 22.39
N GLU A 381 7.66 8.74 21.61
CA GLU A 381 7.86 9.12 20.20
C GLU A 381 6.66 8.72 19.32
N LEU A 382 6.10 7.51 19.51
CA LEU A 382 4.91 7.00 18.81
C LEU A 382 3.73 7.94 19.00
N PHE A 383 3.33 8.21 20.24
CA PHE A 383 2.16 9.02 20.54
C PHE A 383 2.37 10.53 20.28
N SER A 384 3.61 11.03 20.29
CA SER A 384 3.90 12.38 19.78
C SER A 384 3.58 12.50 18.28
N ASN A 385 3.92 11.49 17.48
CA ASN A 385 3.57 11.50 16.05
C ASN A 385 2.05 11.30 15.82
N VAL A 386 1.34 10.61 16.72
CA VAL A 386 -0.13 10.54 16.69
C VAL A 386 -0.76 11.92 16.94
N LEU A 387 -0.23 12.72 17.87
CA LEU A 387 -0.67 14.10 18.09
C LEU A 387 -0.38 15.01 16.90
N ASP A 388 0.84 15.00 16.36
CA ASP A 388 1.22 15.76 15.16
C ASP A 388 0.28 15.42 13.98
N LEU A 389 -0.03 14.14 13.79
CA LEU A 389 -0.95 13.68 12.76
C LEU A 389 -2.39 14.12 13.03
N HIS A 390 -2.81 14.13 14.31
CA HIS A 390 -4.13 14.60 14.70
C HIS A 390 -4.32 16.09 14.39
N GLU A 391 -3.33 16.93 14.70
CA GLU A 391 -3.33 18.37 14.36
C GLU A 391 -3.47 18.57 12.84
N GLN A 392 -2.71 17.80 12.04
CA GLN A 392 -2.76 17.84 10.58
C GLN A 392 -4.15 17.47 10.04
N ILE A 393 -4.78 16.43 10.57
CA ILE A 393 -6.14 16.02 10.23
C ILE A 393 -7.12 17.14 10.61
N GLN A 394 -7.08 17.66 11.84
CA GLN A 394 -7.97 18.75 12.26
C GLN A 394 -7.87 19.97 11.34
N ALA A 395 -6.65 20.41 11.04
CA ALA A 395 -6.39 21.56 10.18
C ALA A 395 -6.87 21.33 8.74
N PHE A 396 -6.69 20.13 8.18
CA PHE A 396 -7.25 19.77 6.88
C PHE A 396 -8.78 19.86 6.89
N PHE A 397 -9.45 19.25 7.87
CA PHE A 397 -10.92 19.24 7.94
C PHE A 397 -11.52 20.62 8.19
N ALA A 398 -10.87 21.45 9.01
CA ALA A 398 -11.28 22.84 9.22
C ALA A 398 -11.20 23.71 7.95
N MET A 399 -10.30 23.39 7.01
CA MET A 399 -10.12 24.11 5.75
C MET A 399 -10.73 23.41 4.52
N ARG A 400 -11.30 22.22 4.67
CA ARG A 400 -11.87 21.45 3.55
C ARG A 400 -13.27 21.91 3.20
N SER A 401 -13.55 22.09 1.91
CA SER A 401 -14.88 22.40 1.39
C SER A 401 -15.73 21.14 1.19
N ARG A 402 -17.05 21.24 1.42
CA ARG A 402 -17.98 20.11 1.27
C ARG A 402 -18.07 19.67 -0.21
N GLY A 403 -17.47 18.53 -0.52
CA GLY A 403 -17.39 17.98 -1.89
C GLY A 403 -15.97 17.97 -2.49
N GLU A 404 -15.00 18.62 -1.83
CA GLU A 404 -13.58 18.54 -2.19
C GLU A 404 -13.10 17.09 -2.09
N GLY A 405 -12.63 16.52 -3.20
CA GLY A 405 -12.10 15.16 -3.21
C GLY A 405 -10.72 15.06 -2.57
N PHE A 406 -10.32 13.84 -2.24
CA PHE A 406 -9.13 13.54 -1.44
C PHE A 406 -8.66 12.11 -1.78
N PRO A 407 -7.35 11.83 -1.84
CA PRO A 407 -6.86 10.48 -2.04
C PRO A 407 -7.10 9.60 -0.81
N ALA A 408 -7.22 8.29 -1.04
CA ALA A 408 -7.46 7.32 0.01
C ALA A 408 -6.32 7.23 1.06
N ILE A 409 -5.08 7.62 0.71
CA ILE A 409 -3.97 7.68 1.67
C ILE A 409 -4.27 8.61 2.86
N LEU A 410 -4.95 9.75 2.64
CA LEU A 410 -5.35 10.64 3.73
C LEU A 410 -6.41 10.01 4.63
N VAL A 411 -7.24 9.10 4.09
CA VAL A 411 -8.25 8.35 4.84
C VAL A 411 -7.58 7.27 5.71
N PHE A 412 -6.57 6.58 5.18
CA PHE A 412 -5.73 5.66 5.94
C PHE A 412 -5.01 6.38 7.09
N CYS A 413 -4.46 7.57 6.85
CA CYS A 413 -3.88 8.41 7.92
C CYS A 413 -4.88 8.70 9.06
N VAL A 414 -6.15 9.02 8.74
CA VAL A 414 -7.20 9.22 9.76
C VAL A 414 -7.48 7.93 10.53
N TYR A 415 -7.59 6.79 9.84
CA TYR A 415 -7.82 5.50 10.50
C TYR A 415 -6.66 5.11 11.44
N ILE A 416 -5.40 5.28 11.02
CA ILE A 416 -4.22 5.01 11.88
C ILE A 416 -4.20 5.93 13.11
N CYS A 417 -4.50 7.22 12.94
CA CYS A 417 -4.61 8.18 14.05
C CYS A 417 -5.71 7.78 15.05
N GLY A 418 -6.91 7.46 14.54
CA GLY A 418 -8.04 7.01 15.37
C GLY A 418 -7.77 5.70 16.09
N SER A 419 -7.22 4.69 15.38
CA SER A 419 -6.88 3.38 15.92
C SER A 419 -5.97 3.52 17.14
N LEU A 420 -4.86 4.24 17.00
CA LEU A 420 -3.94 4.46 18.14
C LEU A 420 -4.51 5.36 19.22
N GLY A 421 -5.35 6.34 18.88
CA GLY A 421 -6.14 7.07 19.87
C GLY A 421 -6.98 6.13 20.73
N SER A 422 -7.64 5.14 20.13
CA SER A 422 -8.50 4.21 20.87
C SER A 422 -7.69 3.21 21.70
N TYR A 423 -6.52 2.77 21.21
CA TYR A 423 -5.57 2.01 22.03
C TYR A 423 -5.06 2.81 23.24
N LEU A 424 -4.73 4.09 23.09
CA LEU A 424 -4.30 4.93 24.21
C LEU A 424 -5.44 5.20 25.20
N TRP A 425 -6.68 5.35 24.71
CA TRP A 425 -7.85 5.51 25.56
C TRP A 425 -8.15 4.23 26.36
N ARG A 426 -7.91 3.06 25.76
CA ARG A 426 -8.00 1.75 26.42
C ARG A 426 -6.85 1.51 27.42
N TYR A 427 -5.64 1.94 27.08
CA TYR A 427 -4.42 1.76 27.87
C TYR A 427 -3.68 3.09 28.12
N PRO A 428 -4.22 3.98 29.00
CA PRO A 428 -3.62 5.30 29.29
C PRO A 428 -2.15 5.26 29.72
N GLN A 429 -1.72 4.14 30.31
CA GLN A 429 -0.35 3.91 30.74
C GLN A 429 0.67 3.91 29.59
N LEU A 430 0.24 3.67 28.34
CA LEU A 430 1.11 3.67 27.16
C LEU A 430 1.84 5.01 26.99
N CYS A 431 1.13 6.13 27.13
CA CYS A 431 1.74 7.47 27.15
C CYS A 431 0.93 8.43 28.05
N PRO A 432 1.17 8.43 29.38
CA PRO A 432 0.37 9.19 30.33
C PRO A 432 0.38 10.71 30.09
N ARG A 433 1.41 11.23 29.40
CA ARG A 433 1.53 12.65 29.05
C ARG A 433 0.42 13.15 28.13
N VAL A 434 -0.17 12.27 27.31
CA VAL A 434 -1.12 12.63 26.24
C VAL A 434 -2.39 11.76 26.27
N ALA A 435 -2.57 10.97 27.32
CA ALA A 435 -3.71 10.06 27.47
C ALA A 435 -5.05 10.79 27.59
N ASP A 436 -5.07 11.99 28.16
CA ASP A 436 -6.27 12.82 28.28
C ASP A 436 -6.83 13.26 26.91
N GLU A 437 -6.01 13.28 25.86
CA GLU A 437 -6.43 13.62 24.49
C GLU A 437 -7.00 12.41 23.71
N ALA A 438 -6.85 11.18 24.23
CA ALA A 438 -7.07 9.94 23.49
C ALA A 438 -8.54 9.72 23.05
N GLU A 439 -9.50 10.06 23.92
CA GLU A 439 -10.93 10.04 23.61
C GLU A 439 -11.24 11.01 22.45
N GLU A 440 -10.74 12.24 22.53
CA GLU A 440 -10.97 13.27 21.52
C GLU A 440 -10.39 12.85 20.16
N ILE A 441 -9.16 12.32 20.14
CA ILE A 441 -8.49 11.81 18.95
C ILE A 441 -9.33 10.70 18.30
N SER A 442 -9.79 9.73 19.09
CA SER A 442 -10.64 8.62 18.62
C SER A 442 -11.95 9.11 18.03
N MET A 443 -12.71 9.91 18.80
CA MET A 443 -14.06 10.34 18.43
C MET A 443 -14.07 11.32 17.26
N LYS A 444 -13.05 12.19 17.14
CA LYS A 444 -12.86 13.04 15.96
C LYS A 444 -12.48 12.21 14.74
N SER A 445 -11.54 11.27 14.86
CA SER A 445 -11.12 10.41 13.74
C SER A 445 -12.29 9.55 13.24
N LEU A 446 -13.10 9.01 14.16
CA LEU A 446 -14.32 8.27 13.82
C LEU A 446 -15.33 9.14 13.07
N ARG A 447 -15.64 10.34 13.57
CA ARG A 447 -16.53 11.29 12.86
C ARG A 447 -16.00 11.63 11.47
N VAL A 448 -14.70 11.87 11.35
CA VAL A 448 -14.05 12.16 10.06
C VAL A 448 -14.19 10.97 9.12
N LEU A 449 -13.87 9.73 9.54
CA LEU A 449 -14.11 8.54 8.71
C LEU A 449 -15.58 8.43 8.30
N GLY A 450 -16.52 8.80 9.19
CA GLY A 450 -17.95 8.89 8.90
C GLY A 450 -18.25 9.83 7.74
N ASP A 451 -17.75 11.07 7.79
CA ASP A 451 -17.93 12.06 6.72
C ASP A 451 -17.25 11.65 5.38
N LEU A 452 -16.27 10.73 5.42
CA LEU A 452 -15.57 10.22 4.25
C LEU A 452 -16.15 8.90 3.70
N HIS A 453 -16.94 8.15 4.49
CA HIS A 453 -17.35 6.78 4.16
C HIS A 453 -18.20 6.70 2.88
N GLN A 454 -18.95 7.77 2.56
CA GLN A 454 -19.80 7.82 1.37
C GLN A 454 -19.01 7.88 0.06
N ALA A 455 -17.70 8.14 0.11
CA ALA A 455 -16.81 8.18 -1.05
C ALA A 455 -15.94 6.92 -1.22
N TRP A 456 -15.70 6.12 -0.16
CA TRP A 456 -14.77 4.99 -0.21
C TRP A 456 -15.33 3.76 0.51
N PRO A 457 -15.77 2.72 -0.22
CA PRO A 457 -16.31 1.49 0.38
C PRO A 457 -15.37 0.81 1.38
N THR A 458 -14.05 0.90 1.16
CA THR A 458 -13.01 0.42 2.09
C THR A 458 -13.06 1.09 3.46
N SER A 459 -13.34 2.39 3.51
CA SER A 459 -13.41 3.14 4.79
C SER A 459 -14.61 2.79 5.66
N THR A 460 -15.65 2.12 5.12
CA THR A 460 -16.72 1.51 5.92
C THR A 460 -16.16 0.46 6.89
N ARG A 461 -15.19 -0.36 6.44
CA ARG A 461 -14.54 -1.37 7.30
C ARG A 461 -13.73 -0.68 8.40
N TRP A 462 -12.92 0.31 8.04
CA TRP A 462 -12.12 1.09 9.00
C TRP A 462 -12.96 1.84 10.03
N HIS A 463 -14.13 2.36 9.62
CA HIS A 463 -15.09 2.95 10.55
C HIS A 463 -15.67 1.90 11.50
N GLN A 464 -16.07 0.72 10.99
CA GLN A 464 -16.59 -0.37 11.82
C GLN A 464 -15.54 -0.92 12.80
N GLY A 465 -14.31 -1.18 12.35
CA GLY A 465 -13.20 -1.58 13.21
C GLY A 465 -12.90 -0.54 14.28
N LEU A 466 -12.81 0.75 13.90
CA LEU A 466 -12.59 1.83 14.86
C LEU A 466 -13.75 1.94 15.87
N GLN A 467 -15.01 1.71 15.48
CA GLN A 467 -16.14 1.68 16.42
C GLN A 467 -16.05 0.54 17.43
N GLN A 468 -15.50 -0.62 17.05
CA GLN A 468 -15.31 -1.75 17.96
C GLN A 468 -14.19 -1.51 18.97
N ILE A 469 -13.11 -0.83 18.55
CA ILE A 469 -11.96 -0.48 19.40
C ILE A 469 -12.29 0.74 20.30
N ALA A 470 -13.10 1.69 19.82
CA ALA A 470 -13.51 2.91 20.53
C ALA A 470 -14.53 2.63 21.65
N SER A 471 -14.11 1.90 22.67
CA SER A 471 -14.79 1.75 23.94
C SER A 471 -13.77 1.78 25.07
N PRO A 472 -14.04 2.49 26.18
CA PRO A 472 -13.22 2.36 27.38
C PRO A 472 -13.29 0.92 27.91
N MET A 473 -12.26 0.48 28.63
CA MET A 473 -12.39 -0.74 29.43
C MET A 473 -13.50 -0.48 30.45
N SER A 474 -14.57 -1.26 30.40
CA SER A 474 -15.60 -1.23 31.43
C SER A 474 -14.93 -1.57 32.75
N SER A 475 -14.86 -0.61 33.67
CA SER A 475 -14.54 -0.92 35.06
C SER A 475 -15.60 -1.90 35.56
N THR A 476 -15.20 -3.15 35.79
CA THR A 476 -16.03 -4.19 36.41
C THR A 476 -16.19 -3.91 37.90
N GLY A 477 -16.79 -2.75 38.20
CA GLY A 477 -17.32 -2.43 39.52
C GLY A 477 -18.45 -3.40 39.84
N GLY A 478 -18.27 -4.18 40.90
CA GLY A 478 -19.21 -5.23 41.28
C GLY A 478 -20.62 -4.68 41.51
N SER A 479 -21.56 -5.07 40.66
CA SER A 479 -23.00 -4.93 40.90
C SER A 479 -23.55 -6.30 41.32
N SER A 480 -23.54 -6.55 42.62
CA SER A 480 -24.15 -7.73 43.23
C SER A 480 -25.67 -7.62 43.24
N HIS A 481 -26.31 -8.00 42.14
CA HIS A 481 -27.76 -8.18 42.09
C HIS A 481 -28.17 -9.61 42.47
N SER A 482 -28.73 -9.74 43.67
CA SER A 482 -29.44 -10.93 44.15
C SER A 482 -30.85 -10.99 43.53
N GLY A 483 -31.33 -12.18 43.16
CA GLY A 483 -32.69 -12.32 42.58
C GLY A 483 -33.09 -13.70 42.06
N SER A 484 -33.44 -14.61 42.98
CA SER A 484 -34.43 -15.72 42.88
C SER A 484 -34.60 -16.60 41.63
N ILE A 485 -34.71 -17.91 41.88
CA ILE A 485 -35.02 -19.01 40.96
C ILE A 485 -36.53 -19.11 40.64
N SER A 486 -36.86 -19.83 39.55
CA SER A 486 -38.19 -20.30 39.06
C SER A 486 -39.04 -19.27 38.29
N GLY A 487 -39.70 -19.62 37.17
CA GLY A 487 -39.64 -20.84 36.37
C GLY A 487 -40.95 -21.08 35.60
N ASP A 488 -40.90 -21.19 34.26
CA ASP A 488 -41.87 -21.89 33.41
C ASP A 488 -41.47 -21.81 31.92
N SER A 489 -41.62 -22.92 31.19
CA SER A 489 -41.44 -23.03 29.72
C SER A 489 -42.78 -23.38 29.07
N PRO A 490 -43.12 -22.86 27.88
CA PRO A 490 -43.18 -23.74 26.68
C PRO A 490 -42.98 -22.98 25.33
N PRO A 491 -43.17 -23.61 24.14
CA PRO A 491 -42.63 -24.87 23.67
C PRO A 491 -41.89 -24.76 22.30
N THR A 492 -41.37 -25.89 21.84
CA THR A 492 -40.48 -26.08 20.67
C THR A 492 -41.17 -26.07 19.29
N SER A 493 -40.39 -25.74 18.24
CA SER A 493 -40.54 -26.25 16.87
C SER A 493 -39.13 -26.33 16.24
N CYS A 494 -38.48 -27.51 16.24
CA CYS A 494 -38.34 -28.40 15.06
C CYS A 494 -37.38 -27.80 13.99
N GLY A 495 -36.27 -28.39 13.56
CA GLY A 495 -35.77 -29.78 13.49
C GLY A 495 -35.02 -29.90 12.14
N THR A 496 -34.01 -30.74 11.86
CA THR A 496 -33.42 -31.93 12.51
C THR A 496 -32.01 -32.08 11.88
N SER A 497 -30.88 -32.11 12.62
CA SER A 497 -30.11 -33.29 13.09
C SER A 497 -29.99 -34.46 12.08
N ILE A 498 -28.86 -35.15 11.88
CA ILE A 498 -28.14 -36.12 12.74
C ILE A 498 -26.72 -36.30 12.11
N GLN A 499 -25.54 -36.30 12.75
CA GLN A 499 -24.98 -36.83 14.01
C GLN A 499 -24.55 -38.32 14.01
N SER A 500 -23.24 -38.61 14.02
CA SER A 500 -22.58 -39.82 14.58
C SER A 500 -21.05 -39.62 14.48
N GLY A 501 -20.16 -40.09 15.36
CA GLY A 501 -20.32 -41.03 16.48
C GLY A 501 -19.33 -42.19 16.33
N TYR A 502 -18.09 -42.03 16.79
CA TYR A 502 -17.05 -43.07 16.73
C TYR A 502 -17.33 -44.20 17.74
N SER A 503 -17.30 -45.45 17.27
CA SER A 503 -17.01 -46.61 18.11
C SER A 503 -16.36 -47.73 17.28
N THR A 504 -15.35 -48.38 17.87
CA THR A 504 -14.52 -49.42 17.25
C THR A 504 -15.11 -50.81 17.37
N HIS A 505 -14.97 -51.67 16.36
CA HIS A 505 -14.92 -53.12 16.58
C HIS A 505 -13.99 -53.85 15.58
N ARG A 506 -13.26 -54.86 16.08
CA ARG A 506 -12.34 -55.73 15.32
C ARG A 506 -13.06 -56.88 14.61
N ASN A 507 -12.54 -57.28 13.46
CA ASN A 507 -12.13 -58.66 13.04
C ASN A 507 -12.04 -58.69 11.50
N ALA A 508 -11.24 -59.48 10.78
CA ALA A 508 -10.00 -60.26 10.97
C ALA A 508 -9.80 -61.07 9.67
N PHE A 509 -8.54 -61.42 9.35
CA PHE A 509 -8.08 -62.59 8.55
C PHE A 509 -7.73 -62.55 7.03
N ILE A 510 -6.43 -62.86 6.80
CA ILE A 510 -5.79 -63.81 5.84
C ILE A 510 -5.51 -63.42 4.36
N GLY A 511 -4.20 -63.45 4.03
CA GLY A 511 -3.62 -64.01 2.79
C GLY A 511 -3.50 -63.06 1.58
N GLY A 512 -2.46 -63.14 0.73
CA GLY A 512 -1.27 -64.00 0.73
C GLY A 512 -0.33 -63.72 -0.46
N ILE A 513 0.96 -64.03 -0.28
CA ILE A 513 2.11 -64.01 -1.21
C ILE A 513 1.80 -64.36 -2.68
N LYS A 514 2.33 -63.61 -3.69
CA LYS A 514 3.50 -64.03 -4.55
C LYS A 514 3.97 -63.01 -5.61
N GLU A 515 5.19 -63.24 -6.13
CA GLU A 515 6.05 -62.42 -6.98
C GLU A 515 5.62 -62.27 -8.46
N THR A 516 6.12 -61.24 -9.16
CA THR A 516 6.88 -61.44 -10.43
C THR A 516 7.69 -60.19 -10.87
N GLU A 517 8.93 -60.43 -11.29
CA GLU A 517 9.92 -59.52 -11.93
C GLU A 517 9.84 -59.69 -13.49
N PRO A 518 10.76 -59.19 -14.40
CA PRO A 518 12.12 -58.62 -14.24
C PRO A 518 12.53 -57.43 -15.18
N ARG A 519 13.84 -57.08 -15.12
CA ARG A 519 14.72 -56.34 -16.09
C ARG A 519 14.83 -54.82 -15.90
N ILE A 520 15.95 -54.19 -15.52
CA ILE A 520 17.42 -54.39 -15.72
C ILE A 520 17.95 -53.99 -17.12
N MET A 521 18.72 -52.89 -17.18
CA MET A 521 20.09 -52.73 -17.71
C MET A 521 20.68 -51.43 -17.09
N VAL A 522 21.76 -51.46 -16.28
CA VAL A 522 23.22 -51.43 -16.64
C VAL A 522 23.68 -50.00 -17.00
N ASP A 523 24.75 -49.38 -16.47
CA ASP A 523 25.93 -49.89 -15.71
C ASP A 523 26.59 -48.84 -14.75
N ASP A 524 27.29 -49.35 -13.72
CA ASP A 524 28.62 -48.99 -13.15
C ASP A 524 29.29 -47.60 -13.33
N SER A 525 30.19 -47.11 -12.44
CA SER A 525 30.67 -47.53 -11.10
C SER A 525 31.59 -46.45 -10.46
N VAL A 526 32.01 -46.63 -9.20
CA VAL A 526 33.39 -46.46 -8.62
C VAL A 526 33.38 -46.05 -7.13
N ILE A 527 33.50 -47.08 -6.27
CA ILE A 527 34.42 -47.28 -5.13
C ILE A 527 34.60 -46.20 -4.02
N ASP A 528 34.50 -46.72 -2.80
CA ASP A 528 34.56 -46.11 -1.45
C ASP A 528 35.99 -46.24 -0.79
N PRO A 529 36.18 -46.32 0.55
CA PRO A 529 36.74 -45.27 1.43
C PRO A 529 38.17 -45.54 1.98
N ARG A 530 38.68 -44.57 2.78
CA ARG A 530 39.58 -44.65 3.99
C ARG A 530 40.26 -43.27 4.19
N LEU A 531 40.68 -42.74 5.35
CA LEU A 531 40.83 -43.07 6.79
C LEU A 531 40.92 -41.69 7.53
N ALA A 532 40.74 -41.44 8.84
CA ALA A 532 40.45 -42.18 10.08
C ALA A 532 39.71 -41.18 11.06
N ALA A 533 39.59 -41.29 12.39
CA ALA A 533 40.06 -42.23 13.42
C ALA A 533 39.08 -42.27 14.62
N SER A 534 39.14 -43.35 15.41
CA SER A 534 38.36 -43.59 16.62
C SER A 534 39.09 -43.18 17.91
N THR A 535 38.34 -42.95 19.00
CA THR A 535 38.70 -43.45 20.34
C THR A 535 37.45 -43.53 21.23
N GLN A 536 37.43 -44.49 22.17
CA GLN A 536 36.25 -44.92 22.94
C GLN A 536 36.37 -44.62 24.45
N ASP A 537 35.30 -44.99 25.17
CA ASP A 537 35.17 -45.25 26.62
C ASP A 537 34.93 -44.05 27.56
N GLY A 538 33.95 -44.09 28.49
CA GLY A 538 32.89 -45.10 28.68
C GLY A 538 32.07 -44.99 29.98
N ALA A 539 30.94 -45.73 30.02
CA ALA A 539 30.28 -46.35 31.20
C ALA A 539 29.43 -45.56 32.25
N LYS A 540 28.12 -45.93 32.27
CA LYS A 540 27.27 -46.42 33.42
C LYS A 540 26.39 -45.48 34.29
N GLY A 541 25.15 -45.97 34.52
CA GLY A 541 24.19 -45.64 35.62
C GLY A 541 22.80 -45.21 35.10
N HIS A 542 21.75 -46.06 35.03
CA HIS A 542 20.77 -46.42 36.10
C HIS A 542 20.09 -45.21 36.79
N ASN A 543 18.77 -45.13 37.03
CA ASN A 543 17.73 -46.18 37.06
C ASN A 543 16.30 -45.61 36.85
N GLU A 544 15.30 -46.46 36.58
CA GLU A 544 13.86 -46.11 36.57
C GLU A 544 13.21 -46.16 37.98
N SER A 545 12.13 -45.40 38.23
CA SER A 545 10.85 -45.86 38.83
C SER A 545 9.85 -44.70 39.05
N THR A 546 8.64 -44.67 38.49
CA THR A 546 7.32 -45.34 38.79
C THR A 546 6.43 -44.75 39.91
N THR A 547 5.26 -44.23 39.49
CA THR A 547 3.91 -44.31 40.11
C THR A 547 3.47 -43.51 41.38
N THR A 548 2.50 -42.61 41.14
CA THR A 548 1.22 -42.38 41.88
C THR A 548 1.16 -42.00 43.37
N GLY A 549 0.41 -40.93 43.67
CA GLY A 549 -0.20 -40.68 44.98
C GLY A 549 -1.05 -39.39 45.02
N LEU A 550 -2.37 -39.51 45.11
CA LEU A 550 -3.31 -38.40 45.36
C LEU A 550 -3.25 -37.96 46.83
N PHE A 551 -3.37 -36.66 47.13
CA PHE A 551 -4.42 -36.08 48.00
C PHE A 551 -4.33 -34.54 48.10
N TRP A 552 -5.44 -33.91 48.46
CA TRP A 552 -5.65 -32.46 48.43
C TRP A 552 -5.03 -31.70 49.60
N ASN A 553 -4.54 -30.48 49.34
CA ASN A 553 -4.82 -29.32 50.20
C ASN A 553 -4.71 -28.02 49.39
N GLY A 554 -5.63 -27.09 49.58
CA GLY A 554 -5.75 -25.88 48.74
C GLY A 554 -5.21 -24.60 49.36
N THR A 555 -4.88 -23.64 48.51
CA THR A 555 -4.89 -22.20 48.81
C THR A 555 -5.31 -21.45 47.56
N ASP A 556 -6.36 -20.63 47.67
CA ASP A 556 -6.86 -19.82 46.57
C ASP A 556 -5.83 -18.81 46.05
N ARG A 557 -5.68 -18.76 44.73
CA ARG A 557 -5.33 -17.54 44.00
C ARG A 557 -6.27 -17.44 42.80
N MET A 558 -7.06 -16.37 42.76
CA MET A 558 -7.84 -16.01 41.59
C MET A 558 -6.89 -15.49 40.52
N ASP A 559 -6.54 -16.33 39.54
CA ASP A 559 -6.10 -15.83 38.24
C ASP A 559 -7.33 -15.28 37.51
N SER A 560 -7.41 -13.96 37.39
CA SER A 560 -8.39 -13.25 36.58
C SER A 560 -7.69 -12.40 35.53
N SER A 561 -6.96 -13.06 34.64
CA SER A 561 -6.52 -12.53 33.36
C SER A 561 -7.15 -13.39 32.27
N ASP A 562 -8.16 -12.86 31.58
CA ASP A 562 -8.79 -13.50 30.43
C ASP A 562 -7.88 -13.30 29.20
N PRO A 563 -7.09 -14.30 28.76
CA PRO A 563 -6.02 -14.09 27.79
C PRO A 563 -6.56 -13.88 26.36
N ASP A 564 -7.79 -14.34 26.11
CA ASP A 564 -8.38 -14.42 24.78
C ASP A 564 -8.88 -13.05 24.29
N ALA A 565 -9.16 -12.11 25.20
CA ALA A 565 -9.63 -10.77 24.86
C ALA A 565 -8.53 -9.83 24.33
N ASP A 566 -7.30 -9.96 24.84
CA ASP A 566 -6.17 -9.09 24.44
C ASP A 566 -5.55 -9.52 23.10
N ALA A 567 -5.53 -10.82 22.79
CA ALA A 567 -5.02 -11.35 21.52
C ALA A 567 -5.80 -10.82 20.30
N LEU A 568 -7.13 -10.72 20.44
CA LEU A 568 -8.06 -10.31 19.37
C LEU A 568 -7.78 -8.91 18.81
N SER A 569 -7.26 -7.97 19.62
CA SER A 569 -7.03 -6.59 19.15
C SER A 569 -5.81 -6.47 18.24
N ASN A 570 -4.72 -7.19 18.55
CA ASN A 570 -3.52 -7.15 17.72
C ASN A 570 -3.62 -8.10 16.52
N GLU A 571 -4.32 -9.22 16.61
CA GLU A 571 -4.70 -9.98 15.42
C GLU A 571 -5.59 -9.14 14.49
N LEU A 572 -6.55 -8.36 15.01
CA LEU A 572 -7.32 -7.44 14.17
C LEU A 572 -6.44 -6.40 13.49
N PHE A 573 -5.47 -5.79 14.19
CA PHE A 573 -4.57 -4.83 13.53
C PHE A 573 -3.56 -5.49 12.57
N GLU A 574 -2.96 -6.64 12.90
CA GLU A 574 -2.07 -7.33 11.97
C GLU A 574 -2.86 -7.85 10.77
N ALA A 575 -4.10 -8.29 10.95
CA ALA A 575 -5.04 -8.61 9.87
C ALA A 575 -5.51 -7.36 9.11
N GLU A 576 -5.69 -6.19 9.74
CA GLU A 576 -6.07 -4.94 9.06
C GLU A 576 -4.88 -4.32 8.32
N MET A 577 -3.68 -4.36 8.88
CA MET A 577 -2.43 -3.97 8.22
C MET A 577 -2.06 -4.98 7.12
N SER A 578 -2.36 -6.26 7.29
CA SER A 578 -2.38 -7.24 6.20
C SER A 578 -3.45 -6.92 5.16
N THR A 579 -4.67 -6.60 5.55
CA THR A 579 -5.73 -6.18 4.61
C THR A 579 -5.34 -4.89 3.86
N LEU A 580 -4.56 -4.01 4.47
CA LEU A 580 -4.11 -2.74 3.91
C LEU A 580 -2.86 -2.86 3.02
N LEU A 581 -1.92 -3.74 3.38
CA LEU A 581 -0.58 -3.82 2.80
C LEU A 581 -0.17 -5.22 2.29
N THR A 582 -0.73 -6.31 2.81
CA THR A 582 -0.13 -7.67 2.73
C THR A 582 -1.06 -8.83 2.35
N GLU A 583 -2.36 -8.62 2.15
CA GLU A 583 -3.31 -9.67 1.78
C GLU A 583 -3.09 -10.14 0.34
N ASP A 584 -2.14 -11.05 0.18
CA ASP A 584 -2.13 -11.99 -0.92
C ASP A 584 -3.42 -12.81 -0.93
N ALA A 585 -3.95 -13.06 -2.12
CA ALA A 585 -4.79 -14.22 -2.32
C ALA A 585 -4.05 -15.46 -1.82
N GLN A 586 -4.74 -16.35 -1.10
CA GLN A 586 -4.20 -17.64 -0.69
C GLN A 586 -3.65 -18.39 -1.91
N PHE A 587 -2.33 -18.36 -2.13
CA PHE A 587 -1.66 -19.21 -3.10
C PHE A 587 -1.55 -20.63 -2.52
N GLY A 588 -2.72 -21.26 -2.43
CA GLY A 588 -2.87 -22.70 -2.26
C GLY A 588 -2.31 -23.40 -3.49
N TRP A 589 -1.06 -23.85 -3.38
CA TRP A 589 -0.58 -25.14 -3.88
C TRP A 589 -1.22 -25.71 -5.16
N LEU A 590 -0.47 -25.59 -6.27
CA LEU A 590 -0.37 -26.61 -7.33
C LEU A 590 -1.69 -27.25 -7.81
N ASP A 591 -2.44 -26.54 -8.66
CA ASP A 591 -3.35 -27.18 -9.62
C ASP A 591 -2.55 -27.94 -10.71
N PHE A 592 -1.96 -29.08 -10.32
CA PHE A 592 -1.69 -30.17 -11.26
C PHE A 592 -2.89 -31.11 -11.26
N GLU A 593 -3.17 -31.70 -12.43
CA GLU A 593 -4.29 -32.63 -12.69
C GLU A 593 -5.69 -32.01 -12.93
N ARG A 594 -5.81 -31.29 -14.04
CA ARG A 594 -6.88 -31.63 -15.00
C ARG A 594 -6.31 -32.30 -16.24
N SER A 595 -6.53 -33.60 -16.37
CA SER A 595 -6.48 -34.31 -17.66
C SER A 595 -7.34 -35.57 -17.61
N ALA A 596 -8.14 -35.77 -18.66
CA ALA A 596 -8.92 -36.97 -19.00
C ALA A 596 -10.03 -37.43 -18.01
N ALA A 597 -11.26 -36.94 -18.22
CA ALA A 597 -12.30 -37.68 -18.94
C ALA A 597 -13.56 -36.82 -19.16
#